data_AF-A0A6A6L6N5-F1
#
_entry.id   AF-A0A6A6L6N5-F1
#
_cell.length_a   1.000
_cell.length_b   1.000
_cell.length_c   1.000
_cell.angle_alpha   90.00
_cell.angle_beta   90.00
_cell.angle_gamma   90.00
#
_symmetry.space_group_name_H-M   'P 1'
#
loop_
_entity.id
_entity.type
_entity.pdbx_description
1 polymer ?
#
loop_
_entity_poly.entity_id
_entity_poly.type
_entity_poly.pdbx_seq_one_letter_code
_entity_poly.pdbx_strand_id
1 'polypeptide(L)' 'MHLRQDHPPLCGRDHMAYRSAYFPVKDVIDGDLCEQFPTLPLDMQRKIADELDRTPGEILKKLEEVRNKII' A
#
# COMPACT_ATOMS: atom_id res chain seq x y z
N MET A 1 6.97 -1.10 -4.70
CA MET A 1 6.20 -0.28 -5.67
C MET A 1 4.82 -0.89 -5.95
N HIS A 2 4.39 -1.86 -5.14
CA HIS A 2 3.33 -2.82 -5.47
C HIS A 2 1.94 -2.19 -5.59
N LEU A 3 1.35 -1.70 -4.48
CA LEU A 3 -0.03 -1.19 -4.49
C LEU A 3 -0.29 -0.05 -5.47
N ARG A 4 0.71 0.79 -5.77
CA ARG A 4 0.57 1.85 -6.78
C ARG A 4 0.35 1.30 -8.20
N GLN A 5 0.91 0.13 -8.49
CA GLN A 5 0.85 -0.53 -9.78
C GLN A 5 -0.28 -1.56 -9.84
N ASP A 6 -0.41 -2.37 -8.79
CA ASP A 6 -1.35 -3.49 -8.70
C ASP A 6 -2.77 -3.02 -8.31
N HIS A 7 -2.90 -1.81 -7.75
CA HIS A 7 -4.18 -1.22 -7.36
C HIS A 7 -4.23 0.29 -7.66
N PRO A 8 -4.27 0.66 -8.96
CA PRO A 8 -4.24 2.06 -9.36
C PRO A 8 -5.50 2.82 -8.90
N PRO A 9 -5.40 4.15 -8.70
CA PRO A 9 -6.57 4.96 -8.32
C PRO A 9 -7.74 4.84 -9.31
N LEU A 10 -8.95 4.68 -8.78
CA LEU A 10 -10.17 4.43 -9.55
C LEU A 10 -10.43 5.44 -10.69
N CYS A 11 -10.13 6.72 -10.46
CA CYS A 11 -10.37 7.79 -11.42
C CYS A 11 -9.23 7.98 -12.43
N GLY A 12 -8.34 6.99 -12.58
CA GLY A 12 -7.25 6.99 -13.57
C GLY A 12 -6.13 7.99 -13.29
N ARG A 13 -6.11 8.61 -12.10
CA ARG A 13 -4.98 9.47 -11.68
C ARG A 13 -3.80 8.61 -11.27
N ASP A 14 -2.59 9.04 -11.61
CA ASP A 14 -1.39 8.48 -11.01
C ASP A 14 -1.31 8.83 -9.53
N HIS A 15 -1.01 7.86 -8.68
CA HIS A 15 -0.96 8.02 -7.23
C HIS A 15 0.11 9.02 -6.79
N MET A 16 1.30 8.96 -7.40
CA MET A 16 2.42 9.83 -7.05
C MET A 16 2.16 11.27 -7.49
N ALA A 17 1.60 11.46 -8.68
CA ALA A 17 1.16 12.76 -9.18
C ALA A 17 0.07 13.37 -8.29
N TYR A 18 -0.90 12.54 -7.83
CA TYR A 18 -1.93 13.00 -6.92
C TYR A 18 -1.37 13.48 -5.58
N ARG A 19 -0.47 12.70 -4.95
CA ARG A 19 0.14 13.08 -3.67
C ARG A 19 1.16 14.22 -3.81
N SER A 20 1.72 14.42 -5.01
CA SER A 20 2.67 15.50 -5.34
C SER A 20 2.04 16.67 -6.11
N ALA A 21 0.75 16.93 -5.92
CA ALA A 21 -0.02 17.85 -6.77
C ALA A 21 0.55 19.27 -6.88
N TYR A 22 1.18 19.77 -5.81
CA TYR A 22 1.80 21.10 -5.77
C TYR A 22 3.30 21.05 -5.46
N PHE A 23 3.70 20.16 -4.56
CA PHE A 23 5.09 19.93 -4.19
C PHE A 23 5.38 18.43 -4.17
N PRO A 24 6.62 17.99 -4.50
CA PRO A 24 6.99 16.59 -4.43
C PRO A 24 6.81 16.01 -3.03
N VAL A 25 6.22 14.83 -2.93
CA VAL A 25 6.20 14.05 -1.69
C VAL A 25 7.63 13.78 -1.23
N LYS A 26 7.89 13.99 0.06
CA LYS A 26 9.19 13.72 0.68
C LYS A 26 8.99 13.06 2.03
N ASP A 27 9.62 11.90 2.24
CA ASP A 27 9.66 11.15 3.50
C ASP A 27 8.27 10.82 4.11
N VAL A 28 7.23 10.70 3.27
CA VAL A 28 5.87 10.35 3.68
C VAL A 28 5.37 9.15 2.87
N ILE A 29 4.75 8.19 3.58
CA ILE A 29 4.09 7.01 3.00
C ILE A 29 2.58 7.16 3.15
N ASP A 30 1.85 6.77 2.11
CA ASP A 30 0.39 6.79 2.12
C ASP A 30 -0.16 5.52 2.78
N GLY A 31 -0.56 5.64 4.05
CA GLY A 31 -1.14 4.55 4.83
C GLY A 31 -2.45 4.02 4.25
N ASP A 32 -3.33 4.91 3.77
CA ASP A 32 -4.62 4.55 3.19
C ASP A 32 -4.46 3.70 1.92
N LEU A 33 -3.39 3.97 1.15
CA LEU A 33 -3.04 3.11 0.02
C LEU A 33 -2.58 1.74 0.53
N CYS A 34 -1.69 1.68 1.52
CA CYS A 34 -1.19 0.42 2.06
C CYS A 34 -2.30 -0.46 2.68
N GLU A 35 -3.30 0.15 3.32
CA GLU A 35 -4.44 -0.55 3.92
C GLU A 35 -5.38 -1.19 2.89
N GLN A 36 -5.20 -0.95 1.59
CA GLN A 36 -5.91 -1.66 0.52
C GLN A 36 -5.30 -3.04 0.21
N PHE A 37 -4.17 -3.41 0.82
CA PHE A 37 -3.57 -4.75 0.65
C PHE A 37 -4.55 -5.93 0.85
N PRO A 38 -5.44 -5.94 1.85
CA PRO A 38 -6.39 -7.03 2.06
C PRO A 38 -7.45 -7.14 0.95
N THR A 39 -7.69 -6.08 0.17
CA THR A 39 -8.68 -6.07 -0.91
C THR A 39 -8.13 -6.62 -2.22
N LEU A 40 -6.83 -6.90 -2.28
CA LEU A 40 -6.21 -7.53 -3.46
C LEU A 40 -6.60 -9.01 -3.56
N PRO A 41 -6.69 -9.57 -4.77
CA PRO A 41 -6.69 -11.01 -4.99
C PRO A 41 -5.55 -11.72 -4.25
N LEU A 42 -5.80 -12.93 -3.72
CA LEU A 42 -4.86 -13.67 -2.86
C LEU A 42 -3.53 -13.99 -3.56
N ASP A 43 -3.57 -14.26 -4.86
CA ASP A 43 -2.41 -14.45 -5.72
C ASP A 43 -1.53 -13.20 -5.78
N MET A 44 -2.12 -12.01 -5.91
CA MET A 44 -1.37 -10.74 -5.84
C MET A 44 -0.83 -10.49 -4.43
N GLN A 45 -1.61 -10.76 -3.38
CA GLN A 45 -1.11 -10.65 -2.01
C GLN A 45 0.12 -11.53 -1.77
N ARG A 46 0.11 -12.77 -2.27
CA ARG A 46 1.24 -13.70 -2.20
C ARG A 46 2.46 -13.18 -2.96
N LYS A 47 2.27 -12.77 -4.22
CA LYS A 47 3.36 -12.21 -5.04
C LYS A 47 4.06 -11.04 -4.34
N ILE A 48 3.28 -10.11 -3.80
CA ILE A 48 3.80 -8.95 -3.07
C ILE A 48 4.51 -9.39 -1.79
N ALA A 49 3.96 -10.37 -1.07
CA ALA A 49 4.55 -10.89 0.15
C ALA A 49 5.90 -11.59 -0.11
N ASP A 50 5.98 -12.39 -1.17
CA ASP A 50 7.20 -13.07 -1.61
C ASP A 50 8.29 -12.04 -1.98
N GLU A 51 7.94 -10.98 -2.72
CA GLU A 51 8.88 -9.88 -3.04
C GLU A 51 9.37 -9.08 -1.81
N LEU A 52 8.68 -9.20 -0.68
CA LEU A 52 9.02 -8.55 0.59
C LEU A 52 9.59 -9.54 1.63
N ASP A 53 9.90 -10.77 1.23
CA ASP A 53 10.38 -11.87 2.09
C ASP A 53 9.48 -12.08 3.32
N ARG A 54 8.15 -12.04 3.11
CA ARG A 54 7.11 -12.15 4.15
C ARG A 54 5.95 -13.05 3.71
N THR A 55 5.06 -13.33 4.63
CA THR A 55 3.74 -13.90 4.34
C THR A 55 2.66 -12.79 4.29
N PRO A 56 1.54 -13.00 3.56
CA PRO A 56 0.42 -12.05 3.58
C PRO A 56 -0.08 -11.77 5.01
N GLY A 57 -0.11 -12.78 5.88
CA GLY A 57 -0.51 -12.64 7.28
C GLY A 57 0.41 -11.73 8.09
N GLU A 58 1.73 -11.79 7.87
CA GLU A 58 2.69 -10.89 8.53
C GLU A 58 2.56 -9.44 8.06
N ILE A 59 2.23 -9.23 6.79
CA ILE A 59 1.95 -7.90 6.24
C ILE A 59 0.69 -7.33 6.89
N LEU A 60 -0.40 -8.10 6.92
CA LEU A 60 -1.66 -7.70 7.55
C LEU A 60 -1.45 -7.34 9.02
N LYS A 61 -0.78 -8.21 9.78
CA LYS A 61 -0.44 -7.95 11.18
C LYS A 61 0.34 -6.65 11.36
N LYS A 62 1.33 -6.39 10.49
CA LYS A 62 2.14 -5.17 10.57
C LYS A 62 1.34 -3.91 10.23
N LEU A 63 0.41 -3.96 9.27
CA LEU A 63 -0.49 -2.85 8.98
C LEU A 63 -1.39 -2.53 10.17
N GLU A 64 -1.99 -3.55 10.79
CA GLU A 64 -2.81 -3.40 11.99
C GLU A 64 -2.01 -2.85 13.18
N GLU A 65 -0.80 -3.34 13.40
CA GLU A 65 0.09 -2.85 14.46
C GLU A 65 0.43 -1.35 14.30
N VAL A 66 0.64 -0.87 13.08
CA VAL A 66 0.92 0.54 12.82
C VAL A 66 -0.33 1.39 13.09
N ARG A 67 -1.50 0.96 12.60
CA ARG A 67 -2.77 1.66 12.84
C ARG A 67 -3.10 1.78 14.33
N ASN A 68 -2.98 0.68 15.06
CA ASN A 68 -3.33 0.61 16.48
C ASN A 68 -2.32 1.31 17.41
N LYS A 69 -1.16 1.77 16.89
CA LYS A 69 -0.19 2.57 17.67
C LYS A 69 -0.46 4.07 17.61
N ILE A 70 -1.33 4.50 16.70
CA ILE A 70 -1.63 5.92 16.44
C ILE A 70 -2.97 6.33 17.07
N ILE A 71 -3.88 5.37 17.26
CA ILE A 71 -5.16 5.51 17.97
C ILE A 71 -4.93 5.14 19.44
#